data_AF-A0A957YWZ4-F1
#
_entry.id   AF-A0A957YWZ4-F1
#
_cell.length_a   1.000
_cell.length_b   1.000
_cell.length_c   1.000
_cell.angle_alpha   90.00
_cell.angle_beta   90.00
_cell.angle_gamma   90.00
#
_symmetry.space_group_name_H-M   'P 1'
#
loop_
_entity.id
_entity.type
_entity.pdbx_description
1 polymer ?
#
loop_
_entity_poly.entity_id
_entity_poly.type
_entity_poly.pdbx_seq_one_letter_code
_entity_poly.pdbx_strand_id
1 'polypeptide(L)'
;MTATATAGTVLPLDAYRNKILPLRRQATIRNRWLKTRLDEFLPTLMQRVGLDMWIIAAREYNEDPVIMTFLPEPAMAARRRTILVFTRQADGTVERLTLDRYGHGDYYAKGWEPDQEEQFACLRRVVQER
;
A
#
# COMPACT_ATOMS: atom_id res chain seq x y z
N MET A 1 -35.50 -10.26 35.95
CA MET A 1 -35.28 -10.91 34.64
C MET A 1 -33.78 -10.88 34.36
N THR A 2 -33.10 -12.00 34.56
CA THR A 2 -31.65 -12.12 34.33
C THR A 2 -31.45 -12.71 32.95
N ALA A 3 -30.94 -11.92 32.00
CA ALA A 3 -30.63 -12.39 30.65
C ALA A 3 -29.36 -13.25 30.69
N THR A 4 -29.52 -14.56 30.46
CA THR A 4 -28.40 -15.48 30.29
C THR A 4 -27.79 -15.24 28.91
N ALA A 5 -26.57 -14.71 28.85
CA ALA A 5 -25.84 -14.59 27.60
C ALA A 5 -25.54 -15.99 27.05
N THR A 6 -26.05 -16.31 25.86
CA THR A 6 -25.65 -17.50 25.10
C THR A 6 -24.16 -17.41 24.79
N ALA A 7 -23.38 -18.31 25.39
CA ALA A 7 -21.99 -18.51 25.01
C ALA A 7 -21.94 -18.92 23.53
N GLY A 8 -21.32 -18.08 22.69
CA GLY A 8 -21.12 -18.40 21.28
C GLY A 8 -20.33 -19.70 21.14
N THR A 9 -20.79 -20.59 20.26
CA THR A 9 -20.14 -21.88 20.01
C THR A 9 -18.72 -21.66 19.49
N VAL A 10 -17.72 -22.01 20.31
CA VAL A 10 -16.31 -22.02 19.89
C VAL A 10 -16.10 -23.24 19.00
N LEU A 11 -15.78 -23.00 17.73
CA LEU A 11 -15.46 -24.10 16.81
C LEU A 11 -14.10 -24.74 17.19
N PRO A 12 -13.95 -26.07 17.04
CA PRO A 12 -12.66 -26.74 17.23
C PRO A 12 -11.65 -26.28 16.19
N LEU A 13 -10.35 -26.30 16.54
CA LEU A 13 -9.26 -25.81 15.68
C LEU A 13 -9.28 -26.43 14.26
N ASP A 14 -9.58 -27.73 14.16
CA ASP A 14 -9.64 -28.44 12.88
C ASP A 14 -10.73 -27.91 11.94
N ALA A 15 -11.80 -27.30 12.46
CA ALA A 15 -12.83 -26.68 11.63
C ALA A 15 -12.32 -25.47 10.84
N TYR A 16 -11.15 -24.92 11.21
CA TYR A 16 -10.50 -23.81 10.51
C TYR A 16 -9.42 -24.26 9.51
N ARG A 17 -8.98 -25.54 9.57
CA ARG A 17 -7.85 -26.07 8.78
C ARG A 17 -8.00 -25.84 7.28
N ASN A 18 -9.22 -25.96 6.76
CA ASN A 18 -9.53 -25.78 5.33
C ASN A 18 -10.21 -24.43 5.04
N LYS A 19 -10.40 -23.57 6.04
CA LYS A 19 -10.99 -22.23 5.90
C LYS A 19 -9.93 -21.15 5.72
N ILE A 20 -8.73 -21.36 6.27
CA ILE A 20 -7.61 -20.42 6.15
C ILE A 20 -6.76 -20.82 4.95
N LEU A 21 -6.66 -19.92 3.98
CA LEU A 21 -5.85 -20.17 2.78
C LEU A 21 -4.35 -20.25 3.15
N PRO A 22 -3.54 -21.04 2.41
CA PRO A 22 -2.08 -20.98 2.54
C PRO A 22 -1.55 -19.56 2.28
N LEU A 23 -0.47 -19.15 2.96
CA LEU A 23 0.07 -17.78 2.87
C LEU A 23 0.33 -17.33 1.43
N ARG A 24 0.83 -18.23 0.56
CA ARG A 24 1.04 -17.93 -0.87
C ARG A 24 -0.26 -17.55 -1.59
N ARG A 25 -1.37 -18.23 -1.29
CA ARG A 25 -2.70 -17.91 -1.85
C ARG A 25 -3.26 -16.62 -1.25
N GLN A 26 -3.04 -16.37 0.04
CA GLN A 26 -3.41 -15.09 0.65
C GLN A 26 -2.68 -13.92 -0.03
N ALA A 27 -1.37 -14.06 -0.26
CA ALA A 27 -0.56 -13.07 -0.96
C ALA A 27 -1.12 -12.76 -2.36
N THR A 28 -1.48 -13.78 -3.15
CA THR A 28 -2.13 -13.59 -4.46
C THR A 28 -3.41 -12.76 -4.37
N ILE A 29 -4.25 -13.01 -3.36
CA ILE A 29 -5.51 -12.29 -3.17
C ILE A 29 -5.25 -10.85 -2.74
N ARG A 30 -4.37 -10.62 -1.76
CA ARG A 30 -4.02 -9.27 -1.29
C ARG A 30 -3.40 -8.42 -2.39
N ASN A 31 -2.52 -9.02 -3.20
CA ASN A 31 -1.90 -8.35 -4.34
C ASN A 31 -2.93 -7.98 -5.42
N ARG A 32 -3.94 -8.82 -5.65
CA ARG A 32 -5.08 -8.46 -6.51
C ARG A 32 -5.86 -7.27 -5.95
N TRP A 33 -6.13 -7.27 -4.64
CA TRP A 33 -6.83 -6.14 -4.00
C TRP A 33 -6.00 -4.86 -4.03
N LEU A 34 -4.68 -4.95 -3.87
CA LEU A 34 -3.78 -3.81 -4.03
C LEU A 34 -3.89 -3.26 -5.46
N LYS A 35 -3.87 -4.12 -6.48
CA LYS A 35 -4.04 -3.70 -7.88
C LYS A 35 -5.36 -2.95 -8.08
N THR A 36 -6.49 -3.52 -7.65
CA THR A 36 -7.81 -2.85 -7.72
C THR A 36 -7.81 -1.51 -6.97
N ARG A 37 -7.21 -1.47 -5.77
CA ARG A 37 -7.10 -0.23 -4.99
C ARG A 37 -6.34 0.85 -5.75
N LEU A 38 -5.22 0.50 -6.37
CA LEU A 38 -4.38 1.45 -7.08
C LEU A 38 -4.96 1.88 -8.43
N ASP A 39 -5.60 0.97 -9.16
CA ASP A 39 -6.06 1.23 -10.53
C ASP A 39 -7.48 1.84 -10.58
N GLU A 40 -8.34 1.51 -9.61
CA GLU A 40 -9.76 1.90 -9.66
C GLU A 40 -10.13 2.86 -8.53
N PHE A 41 -9.80 2.52 -7.29
CA PHE A 41 -10.24 3.29 -6.12
C PHE A 41 -9.44 4.56 -5.91
N LEU A 42 -8.10 4.47 -5.96
CA LEU A 42 -7.24 5.60 -5.69
C LEU A 42 -7.49 6.78 -6.65
N PRO A 43 -7.57 6.58 -7.99
CA PRO A 43 -7.91 7.67 -8.92
C PRO A 43 -9.26 8.31 -8.60
N THR A 44 -10.30 7.48 -8.42
CA THR A 44 -11.66 7.94 -8.11
C THR A 44 -11.71 8.74 -6.81
N LEU A 45 -11.02 8.28 -5.77
CA LEU A 45 -10.98 8.94 -4.47
C LEU A 45 -10.23 10.26 -4.55
N MET A 46 -9.03 10.28 -5.15
CA MET A 46 -8.24 11.50 -5.34
C MET A 46 -9.05 12.55 -6.09
N GLN A 47 -9.67 12.18 -7.21
CA GLN A 47 -10.54 13.07 -7.99
C GLN A 47 -11.70 13.61 -7.14
N ARG A 48 -12.41 12.72 -6.42
CA ARG A 48 -13.55 13.10 -5.58
C ARG A 48 -13.19 14.13 -4.51
N VAL A 49 -12.01 14.02 -3.90
CA VAL A 49 -11.55 14.95 -2.86
C VAL A 49 -10.79 16.15 -3.40
N GLY A 50 -10.53 16.22 -4.72
CA GLY A 50 -9.74 17.28 -5.34
C GLY A 50 -8.23 17.21 -5.04
N LEU A 51 -7.68 16.06 -4.64
CA LEU A 51 -6.27 15.92 -4.23
C LEU A 51 -5.32 15.66 -5.42
N ASP A 52 -4.50 16.62 -5.81
CA ASP A 52 -3.58 16.49 -6.96
C ASP A 52 -2.39 15.55 -6.68
N MET A 53 -1.88 15.54 -5.45
CA MET A 53 -0.76 14.72 -5.05
C MET A 53 -0.96 14.13 -3.65
N TRP A 54 -0.57 12.87 -3.46
CA TRP A 54 -0.50 12.23 -2.16
C TRP A 54 0.87 11.59 -1.94
N ILE A 55 1.50 11.92 -0.82
CA ILE A 55 2.80 11.39 -0.42
C ILE A 55 2.60 10.56 0.84
N ILE A 56 3.04 9.29 0.81
CA ILE A 56 3.12 8.44 1.99
C ILE A 56 4.61 8.20 2.27
N ALA A 57 5.11 8.69 3.40
CA ALA A 57 6.49 8.51 3.80
C ALA A 57 6.56 7.67 5.07
N ALA A 58 7.16 6.49 4.97
CA ALA A 58 7.29 5.54 6.06
C ALA A 58 8.76 5.18 6.28
N ARG A 59 9.11 4.84 7.53
CA ARG A 59 10.39 4.25 7.87
C ARG A 59 10.17 2.86 8.45
N GLU A 60 11.14 1.97 8.27
CA GLU A 60 11.14 0.65 8.89
C GLU A 60 10.94 0.78 10.41
N TYR A 61 9.95 0.07 10.97
CA TYR A 61 9.54 0.11 12.37
C TYR A 61 8.93 1.44 12.84
N ASN A 62 8.64 2.33 11.91
CA ASN A 62 7.89 3.57 12.12
C ASN A 62 7.05 3.83 10.88
N GLU A 63 6.17 2.87 10.60
CA GLU A 63 5.31 2.84 9.44
C GLU A 63 4.29 3.98 9.51
N ASP A 64 4.04 4.60 8.36
CA ASP A 64 2.82 5.39 8.20
C ASP A 64 1.60 4.44 8.39
N PRO A 65 0.52 4.87 9.08
CA PRO A 65 -0.62 4.01 9.38
C PRO A 65 -1.24 3.30 8.17
N VAL A 66 -1.09 3.85 6.96
CA VAL A 66 -1.68 3.25 5.75
C VAL A 66 -0.69 2.52 4.87
N ILE A 67 0.63 2.64 5.07
CA ILE A 67 1.65 2.13 4.12
C ILE A 67 1.49 0.64 3.83
N MET A 68 1.15 -0.17 4.83
CA MET A 68 1.00 -1.62 4.69
C MET A 68 -0.13 -2.02 3.73
N THR A 69 -1.09 -1.12 3.48
CA THR A 69 -2.16 -1.34 2.49
C THR A 69 -1.73 -1.00 1.06
N PHE A 70 -0.54 -0.41 0.90
CA PHE A 70 0.04 0.01 -0.38
C PHE A 70 1.29 -0.79 -0.76
N LEU A 71 1.76 -1.71 0.08
CA LEU A 71 2.89 -2.59 -0.27
C LEU A 71 2.40 -3.92 -0.82
N PRO A 72 3.00 -4.45 -1.92
CA PRO A 72 2.69 -5.78 -2.40
C PRO A 72 3.33 -6.84 -1.49
N GLU A 73 2.62 -7.94 -1.27
CA GLU A 73 3.17 -9.13 -0.65
C GLU A 73 4.32 -9.69 -1.52
N PRO A 74 5.43 -10.17 -0.93
CA PRO A 74 5.62 -10.48 0.49
C PRO A 74 6.32 -9.36 1.30
N ALA A 75 6.15 -8.08 0.93
CA ALA A 75 6.72 -6.98 1.71
C ALA A 75 6.01 -6.90 3.08
N MET A 76 6.80 -7.07 4.15
CA MET A 76 6.30 -7.12 5.53
C MET A 76 6.50 -5.80 6.30
N ALA A 77 7.20 -4.83 5.72
CA ALA A 77 7.45 -3.50 6.28
C ALA A 77 7.94 -2.55 5.18
N ALA A 78 7.90 -1.24 5.46
CA ALA A 78 8.64 -0.25 4.68
C ALA A 78 10.14 -0.44 4.92
N ARG A 79 10.90 -0.92 3.93
CA ARG A 79 12.33 -1.19 4.12
C ARG A 79 13.14 0.11 4.10
N ARG A 80 13.95 0.36 5.14
CA ARG A 80 14.62 1.65 5.39
C ARG A 80 13.66 2.83 5.40
N ARG A 81 13.63 3.65 4.34
CA ARG A 81 12.64 4.70 4.12
C ARG A 81 12.00 4.41 2.77
N THR A 82 10.69 4.23 2.77
CA THR A 82 9.87 4.09 1.58
C THR A 82 9.02 5.34 1.47
N ILE A 83 9.11 6.03 0.33
CA ILE A 83 8.24 7.16 0.02
C ILE A 83 7.45 6.81 -1.23
N LEU A 84 6.14 6.66 -1.09
CA LEU A 84 5.23 6.50 -2.22
C LEU A 84 4.68 7.86 -2.60
N VAL A 85 4.70 8.18 -3.90
CA VAL A 85 4.14 9.42 -4.43
C VAL A 85 3.08 9.07 -5.46
N PHE A 86 1.88 9.60 -5.25
CA PHE A 86 0.75 9.46 -6.14
C PHE A 86 0.42 10.82 -6.73
N THR A 87 0.38 10.93 -8.05
CA THR A 87 0.09 12.19 -8.73
C THR A 87 -1.06 11.98 -9.70
N ARG A 88 -2.17 12.71 -9.50
CA ARG A 88 -3.30 12.67 -10.42
C ARG A 88 -2.96 13.44 -11.69
N GLN A 89 -3.25 12.82 -12.83
CA GLN A 89 -3.04 13.39 -14.16
C GLN A 89 -4.33 14.06 -14.67
N ALA A 90 -4.18 14.91 -15.69
CA ALA A 90 -5.31 15.64 -16.29
C ALA A 90 -6.37 14.71 -16.91
N ASP A 91 -5.98 13.50 -17.34
CA ASP A 91 -6.88 12.47 -17.88
C ASP A 91 -7.59 11.65 -16.77
N GLY A 92 -7.35 11.98 -15.50
CA GLY A 92 -7.92 11.29 -14.34
C GLY A 92 -7.14 10.05 -13.91
N THR A 93 -6.09 9.64 -14.61
CA THR A 93 -5.20 8.56 -14.16
C THR A 93 -4.32 9.01 -12.99
N VAL A 94 -3.66 8.07 -12.31
CA VAL A 94 -2.73 8.35 -11.22
C VAL A 94 -1.37 7.73 -11.53
N GLU A 95 -0.35 8.57 -11.64
CA GLU A 95 1.04 8.13 -11.64
C GLU A 95 1.42 7.66 -10.24
N ARG A 96 2.15 6.55 -10.17
CA ARG A 96 2.56 5.90 -8.92
C ARG A 96 4.07 5.75 -8.91
N LEU A 97 4.74 6.52 -8.07
CA LEU A 97 6.18 6.40 -7.88
C LEU A 97 6.49 5.77 -6.53
N THR A 98 7.59 5.05 -6.49
CA THR A 98 8.27 4.72 -5.24
C THR A 98 9.68 5.29 -5.24
N LEU A 99 10.01 6.03 -4.19
CA LEU A 99 11.34 6.55 -3.92
C LEU A 99 11.97 5.67 -2.84
N ASP A 100 12.24 4.42 -3.19
CA ASP A 100 12.93 3.46 -2.33
C ASP A 100 13.99 2.71 -3.16
N ARG A 101 14.90 1.99 -2.50
CA ARG A 101 16.03 1.33 -3.18
C ARG A 101 15.61 0.08 -3.98
N TYR A 102 14.60 -0.64 -3.52
CA TYR A 102 14.24 -1.98 -3.98
C TYR A 102 13.07 -1.97 -4.97
N GLY A 103 12.20 -0.96 -4.90
CA GLY A 103 11.00 -0.89 -5.71
C GLY A 103 9.96 -1.93 -5.30
N HIS A 104 8.82 -1.87 -5.98
CA HIS A 104 7.64 -2.68 -5.66
C HIS A 104 7.03 -3.32 -6.91
N GLY A 105 7.87 -3.75 -7.87
CA GLY A 105 7.44 -4.38 -9.12
C GLY A 105 6.50 -3.51 -9.95
N ASP A 106 5.56 -4.12 -10.67
CA ASP A 106 4.67 -3.44 -11.60
C ASP A 106 3.61 -2.53 -10.93
N TYR A 107 3.58 -2.46 -9.59
CA TYR A 107 2.65 -1.60 -8.85
C TYR A 107 3.11 -0.14 -8.82
N TYR A 108 4.42 0.11 -8.94
CA TYR A 108 5.03 1.44 -8.81
C TYR A 108 6.20 1.59 -9.78
N ALA A 109 6.29 2.73 -10.45
CA ALA A 109 7.52 3.10 -11.15
C ALA A 109 8.59 3.53 -10.14
N LYS A 110 9.83 3.08 -10.33
CA LYS A 110 10.96 3.52 -9.50
C LYS A 110 11.32 4.96 -9.87
N GLY A 111 11.23 5.88 -8.91
CA GLY A 111 11.47 7.31 -9.15
C GLY A 111 12.80 7.84 -8.61
N TRP A 112 13.57 7.02 -7.89
CA TRP A 112 14.79 7.43 -7.19
C TRP A 112 15.94 6.44 -7.40
N GLU A 113 17.14 6.96 -7.64
CA GLU A 113 18.38 6.18 -7.68
C GLU A 113 19.35 6.67 -6.58
N PRO A 114 19.61 5.86 -5.54
CA PRO A 114 20.43 6.26 -4.39
C PRO A 114 21.84 6.76 -4.72
N ASP A 115 22.46 6.23 -5.78
CA ASP A 115 23.83 6.58 -6.13
C ASP A 115 23.92 7.90 -6.92
N GLN A 116 22.78 8.49 -7.30
CA GLN A 116 22.71 9.72 -8.11
C GLN A 116 22.17 10.93 -7.35
N GLU A 117 21.21 10.75 -6.44
CA GLU A 117 20.52 11.85 -5.77
C GLU A 117 20.16 11.47 -4.33
N GLU A 118 20.22 12.43 -3.40
CA GLU A 118 19.70 12.22 -2.04
C GLU A 118 18.17 12.03 -2.05
N GLN A 119 17.65 11.10 -1.26
CA GLN A 119 16.24 10.67 -1.33
C GLN A 119 15.24 11.83 -1.18
N PHE A 120 15.48 12.75 -0.24
CA PHE A 120 14.61 13.93 -0.06
C PHE A 120 14.84 15.01 -1.11
N ALA A 121 16.04 15.10 -1.69
CA ALA A 121 16.27 15.98 -2.84
C ALA A 121 15.47 15.48 -4.05
N CYS A 122 15.45 14.16 -4.27
CA CYS A 122 14.61 13.52 -5.28
C CYS A 122 13.13 13.78 -5.05
N LEU A 123 12.65 13.62 -3.80
CA LEU A 123 11.26 13.97 -3.46
C LEU A 123 10.94 15.42 -3.79
N ARG A 124 11.82 16.36 -3.39
CA ARG A 124 11.65 17.79 -3.70
C ARG A 124 11.55 18.02 -5.21
N ARG A 125 12.44 17.42 -6.00
CA ARG A 125 12.42 17.52 -7.46
C ARG A 125 11.13 16.96 -8.04
N VAL A 126 10.71 15.77 -7.61
CA VAL A 126 9.45 15.14 -8.03
C VAL A 126 8.24 16.03 -7.78
N VAL A 127 8.19 16.69 -6.61
CA VAL A 127 7.12 17.63 -6.23
C VAL A 127 7.16 18.93 -7.04
N GLN A 128 8.34 19.38 -7.47
CA GLN A 128 8.47 20.61 -8.27
C GLN A 128 8.13 20.40 -9.75
N GLU A 129 8.34 19.19 -10.27
CA GLU A 129 8.11 18.83 -11.67
C GLU A 129 6.65 18.50 -12.00
N ARG A 130 5.78 18.37 -10.99
CA ARG A 130 4.42 17.85 -11.10
C ARG A 130 3.42 18.79 -10.44
#